data_AF-A0A0M4PTV1-F1
#
_entry.id   AF-A0A0M4PTV1-F1
#
_cell.length_a   1.000
_cell.length_b   1.000
_cell.length_c   1.000
_cell.angle_alpha   90.00
_cell.angle_beta   90.00
_cell.angle_gamma   90.00
#
_symmetry.space_group_name_H-M   'P 1'
#
loop_
_entity.id
_entity.type
_entity.pdbx_description
1 polymer ?
#
loop_
_entity_poly.entity_id
_entity_poly.type
_entity_poly.pdbx_seq_one_letter_code
_entity_poly.pdbx_strand_id
1 'polypeptide(L)'
;MAGPTWLSALPTALVAVFWVVGPGLLVLRACGVRGITAWGLSPLVSTAVVSSSAVLTPLVGVRWGPWVPLGVAVVLALLGGLFRAFVARRPAGSALHRGWRTALRSWAPGRRIRASLARLRAPKGRFAKRPEPMTTAMPQVWRTSAQRAGTDGRRAGVAAAAGVVVAAGLAWWTVVLGFGPVDALSSTYDGVFHYNAVAHILQSGDASSLTLGSLTNPSSAVALYPRAGTTSCRWSRCCRAAGSRSPPT
;
A
#
# COMPACT_ATOMS: atom_id res chain seq x y z
N MET A 1 -42.53 -0.28 7.86
CA MET A 1 -41.27 -0.84 7.35
C MET A 1 -40.15 -0.21 8.16
N ALA A 2 -39.32 -1.00 8.84
CA ALA A 2 -38.19 -0.42 9.57
C ALA A 2 -37.30 0.34 8.57
N GLY A 3 -36.99 1.60 8.87
CA GLY A 3 -36.11 2.40 8.03
C GLY A 3 -34.73 1.75 7.88
N PRO A 4 -33.95 2.10 6.84
CA PRO A 4 -32.61 1.56 6.69
C PRO A 4 -31.79 1.88 7.94
N THR A 5 -31.07 0.87 8.44
CA THR A 5 -30.28 0.97 9.66
C THR A 5 -28.80 0.88 9.34
N TRP A 6 -27.95 1.33 10.24
CA TRP A 6 -26.50 1.15 10.07
C TRP A 6 -26.08 -0.32 9.92
N LEU A 7 -26.84 -1.26 10.47
CA LEU A 7 -26.60 -2.69 10.27
C LEU A 7 -26.79 -3.14 8.82
N SER A 8 -27.68 -2.50 8.05
CA SER A 8 -27.83 -2.81 6.62
C SER A 8 -26.63 -2.35 5.77
N ALA A 9 -25.77 -1.49 6.30
CA ALA A 9 -24.52 -1.09 5.64
C ALA A 9 -23.35 -2.07 5.91
N LEU A 10 -23.50 -3.04 6.81
CA LEU A 10 -22.44 -4.02 7.13
C LEU A 10 -21.91 -4.78 5.91
N PRO A 11 -22.75 -5.30 4.97
CA PRO A 11 -22.23 -5.97 3.79
C PRO A 11 -21.33 -5.06 2.95
N THR A 12 -21.73 -3.80 2.74
CA THR A 12 -20.95 -2.81 2.00
C THR A 12 -19.63 -2.49 2.70
N ALA A 13 -19.65 -2.35 4.03
CA ALA A 13 -18.44 -2.14 4.82
C ALA A 13 -17.46 -3.32 4.72
N LEU A 14 -17.97 -4.56 4.75
CA LEU A 14 -17.15 -5.76 4.57
C LEU A 14 -16.53 -5.83 3.17
N VAL A 15 -17.28 -5.44 2.13
CA VAL A 15 -16.74 -5.34 0.76
C VAL A 15 -15.64 -4.27 0.69
N ALA A 16 -15.80 -3.11 1.34
CA ALA A 16 -14.76 -2.09 1.41
C ALA A 16 -13.50 -2.60 2.13
N VAL A 17 -13.66 -3.27 3.28
CA VAL A 17 -12.56 -3.90 4.01
C VAL A 17 -11.85 -4.95 3.15
N PHE A 18 -12.61 -5.77 2.41
CA PHE A 18 -12.06 -6.73 1.46
C PHE A 18 -11.20 -6.03 0.40
N TRP A 19 -11.68 -4.94 -0.20
CA TRP A 19 -10.90 -4.21 -1.21
C TRP A 19 -9.66 -3.52 -0.64
N VAL A 20 -9.72 -3.06 0.61
CA VAL A 20 -8.56 -2.47 1.29
C VAL A 20 -7.52 -3.55 1.63
N VAL A 21 -7.94 -4.75 2.04
CA VAL A 21 -7.01 -5.73 2.62
C VAL A 21 -6.78 -6.93 1.71
N GLY A 22 -7.84 -7.54 1.16
CA GLY A 22 -7.83 -8.83 0.47
C GLY A 22 -6.78 -8.99 -0.63
N PRO A 23 -6.79 -8.15 -1.70
CA PRO A 23 -5.84 -8.26 -2.79
C PRO A 23 -4.37 -8.13 -2.33
N GLY A 24 -4.08 -7.17 -1.47
CA GLY A 24 -2.75 -6.97 -0.91
C GLY A 24 -2.28 -8.16 -0.05
N LEU A 25 -3.19 -8.72 0.75
CA LEU A 25 -2.88 -9.84 1.64
C LEU A 25 -2.54 -11.09 0.84
N LEU A 26 -3.29 -11.35 -0.25
CA LEU A 26 -3.05 -12.45 -1.17
C LEU A 26 -1.61 -12.38 -1.74
N VAL A 27 -1.23 -11.23 -2.30
CA VAL A 27 0.10 -11.01 -2.88
C VAL A 27 1.20 -11.18 -1.83
N LEU A 28 1.05 -10.55 -0.66
CA LEU A 28 2.03 -10.61 0.43
C LEU A 28 2.22 -12.04 0.96
N ARG A 29 1.14 -12.81 1.13
CA ARG A 29 1.21 -14.20 1.57
C ARG A 29 1.88 -15.09 0.55
N ALA A 30 1.63 -14.88 -0.74
CA ALA A 30 2.29 -15.61 -1.81
C ALA A 30 3.81 -15.33 -1.83
N CYS A 31 4.21 -14.08 -1.62
CA CYS A 31 5.60 -13.67 -1.43
C CYS A 31 6.24 -14.19 -0.13
N GLY A 32 5.46 -14.77 0.79
CA GLY A 32 5.97 -15.34 2.05
C GLY A 32 6.02 -14.37 3.22
N VAL A 33 5.46 -13.16 3.09
CA VAL A 33 5.29 -12.24 4.21
C VAL A 33 4.18 -12.79 5.12
N ARG A 34 4.42 -12.83 6.43
CA ARG A 34 3.53 -13.46 7.43
C ARG A 34 3.37 -12.60 8.67
N GLY A 35 2.35 -12.90 9.46
CA GLY A 35 2.09 -12.21 10.73
C GLY A 35 1.64 -10.76 10.54
N ILE A 36 1.95 -9.92 11.54
CA ILE A 36 1.52 -8.52 11.61
C ILE A 36 2.02 -7.70 10.43
N THR A 37 3.23 -7.97 9.92
CA THR A 37 3.78 -7.23 8.76
C THR A 37 2.96 -7.46 7.49
N ALA A 38 2.41 -8.66 7.30
CA ALA A 38 1.53 -8.95 6.16
C ALA A 38 0.23 -8.15 6.25
N TRP A 39 -0.36 -8.08 7.45
CA TRP A 39 -1.58 -7.31 7.69
C TRP A 39 -1.35 -5.80 7.59
N GLY A 40 -0.24 -5.29 8.13
CA GLY A 40 0.10 -3.87 8.09
C GLY A 40 0.46 -3.34 6.69
N LEU A 41 1.12 -4.16 5.87
CA LEU A 41 1.45 -3.79 4.48
C LEU A 41 0.28 -4.03 3.51
N SER A 42 -0.73 -4.78 3.94
CA SER A 42 -1.85 -5.18 3.08
C SER A 42 -2.57 -4.01 2.41
N PRO A 43 -2.95 -2.93 3.14
CA PRO A 43 -3.61 -1.78 2.54
C PRO A 43 -2.75 -1.07 1.49
N LEU A 44 -1.44 -0.98 1.73
CA LEU A 44 -0.50 -0.35 0.80
C LEU A 44 -0.36 -1.14 -0.51
N VAL A 45 -0.24 -2.45 -0.41
CA VAL A 45 -0.16 -3.30 -1.62
C VAL A 45 -1.49 -3.32 -2.36
N SER A 46 -2.62 -3.41 -1.65
CA SER A 46 -3.94 -3.42 -2.29
C SER A 46 -4.22 -2.12 -3.04
N THR A 47 -3.95 -0.97 -2.40
CA THR A 47 -4.11 0.35 -3.04
C THR A 47 -3.21 0.53 -4.25
N ALA A 48 -1.97 0.05 -4.20
CA ALA A 48 -1.06 0.05 -5.35
C ALA A 48 -1.59 -0.80 -6.51
N VAL A 49 -2.10 -2.02 -6.22
CA VAL A 49 -2.68 -2.91 -7.23
C VAL A 49 -3.92 -2.29 -7.87
N VAL A 50 -4.88 -1.82 -7.06
CA VAL A 50 -6.12 -1.21 -7.55
C VAL A 50 -5.82 0.04 -8.38
N SER A 51 -4.96 0.94 -7.88
CA SER A 51 -4.64 2.19 -8.60
C SER A 51 -3.87 1.95 -9.89
N SER A 52 -2.86 1.07 -9.87
CA SER A 52 -2.08 0.75 -11.08
C SER A 52 -2.96 0.07 -12.12
N SER A 53 -3.83 -0.85 -11.70
CA SER A 53 -4.78 -1.49 -12.61
C SER A 53 -5.72 -0.48 -13.25
N ALA A 54 -6.26 0.47 -12.48
CA ALA A 54 -7.17 1.50 -13.00
C ALA A 54 -6.54 2.37 -14.09
N VAL A 55 -5.25 2.71 -13.95
CA VAL A 55 -4.52 3.50 -14.95
C VAL A 55 -4.12 2.67 -16.18
N LEU A 56 -3.74 1.41 -15.97
CA LEU A 56 -3.25 0.55 -17.07
C LEU A 56 -4.39 0.02 -17.94
N THR A 57 -5.58 -0.19 -17.38
CA THR A 57 -6.70 -0.86 -18.05
C THR A 57 -7.13 -0.19 -19.37
N PRO A 58 -7.30 1.14 -19.44
CA PRO A 58 -7.62 1.82 -20.70
C PRO A 58 -6.51 1.71 -21.75
N LEU A 59 -5.23 1.61 -21.34
CA LEU A 59 -4.10 1.49 -22.27
C LEU A 59 -4.11 0.15 -23.02
N VAL A 60 -4.71 -0.88 -22.43
CA VAL A 60 -4.84 -2.22 -23.02
C VAL A 60 -6.20 -2.43 -23.69
N GLY A 61 -7.07 -1.41 -23.71
CA GLY A 61 -8.42 -1.50 -24.27
C GLY A 61 -9.38 -2.42 -23.51
N VAL A 62 -9.06 -2.77 -22.26
CA VAL A 62 -9.91 -3.61 -21.41
C VAL A 62 -10.90 -2.73 -20.66
N ARG A 63 -12.15 -3.17 -20.53
CA ARG A 63 -13.15 -2.49 -19.70
C ARG A 63 -12.81 -2.70 -18.22
N TRP A 64 -12.63 -1.61 -17.47
CA TRP A 64 -12.35 -1.68 -16.04
C TRP A 64 -13.58 -2.18 -15.28
N GLY A 65 -13.33 -3.09 -14.34
CA GLY A 65 -14.32 -3.62 -13.43
C GLY A 65 -13.65 -4.37 -12.29
N PRO A 66 -14.44 -4.86 -11.31
CA PRO A 66 -13.93 -5.54 -10.12
C PRO A 66 -13.00 -6.73 -10.42
N TRP A 67 -13.20 -7.43 -11.55
CA TRP A 67 -12.36 -8.56 -11.93
C TRP A 67 -10.92 -8.16 -12.29
N VAL A 68 -10.67 -6.93 -12.74
CA VAL A 68 -9.34 -6.50 -13.20
C VAL A 68 -8.31 -6.46 -12.07
N PRO A 69 -8.50 -5.69 -10.97
CA PRO A 69 -7.55 -5.71 -9.86
C PRO A 69 -7.45 -7.07 -9.17
N LEU A 70 -8.51 -7.89 -9.17
CA LEU A 70 -8.43 -9.28 -8.68
C LEU A 70 -7.53 -10.13 -9.56
N GLY A 71 -7.69 -10.07 -10.88
CA GLY A 71 -6.84 -10.75 -11.84
C GLY A 71 -5.38 -10.34 -11.71
N VAL A 72 -5.11 -9.03 -11.60
CA VAL A 72 -3.76 -8.49 -11.36
C VAL A 72 -3.18 -9.01 -10.04
N ALA A 73 -3.97 -9.02 -8.95
CA ALA A 73 -3.52 -9.54 -7.67
C ALA A 73 -3.19 -11.05 -7.75
N VAL A 74 -4.01 -11.85 -8.44
CA VAL A 74 -3.75 -13.27 -8.67
C VAL A 74 -2.47 -13.47 -9.48
N VAL A 75 -2.27 -12.73 -10.56
CA VAL A 75 -1.04 -12.81 -11.37
C VAL A 75 0.19 -12.46 -10.54
N LEU A 76 0.15 -11.35 -9.78
CA LEU A 76 1.25 -10.95 -8.90
C LEU A 76 1.52 -11.99 -7.81
N ALA A 77 0.47 -12.58 -7.24
CA ALA A 77 0.60 -13.65 -6.26
C ALA A 77 1.25 -14.91 -6.87
N LEU A 78 0.85 -15.33 -8.07
CA LEU A 78 1.45 -16.45 -8.78
C LEU A 78 2.92 -16.18 -9.08
N LEU A 79 3.25 -15.01 -9.64
CA LEU A 79 4.63 -14.62 -9.94
C LEU A 79 5.50 -14.57 -8.68
N GLY A 80 4.99 -13.97 -7.60
CA GLY A 80 5.68 -13.91 -6.30
C GLY A 80 5.88 -15.30 -5.69
N GLY A 81 4.87 -16.16 -5.77
CA GLY A 81 4.93 -17.54 -5.30
C GLY A 81 5.91 -18.41 -6.09
N LEU A 82 5.91 -18.29 -7.42
CA LEU A 82 6.84 -18.97 -8.32
C LEU A 82 8.28 -18.49 -8.09
N PHE A 83 8.49 -17.17 -7.98
CA PHE A 83 9.80 -16.61 -7.66
C PHE A 83 10.30 -17.12 -6.31
N ARG A 84 9.44 -17.15 -5.29
CA ARG A 84 9.79 -17.71 -3.97
C ARG A 84 10.14 -19.19 -4.07
N ALA A 85 9.34 -19.99 -4.78
CA ALA A 85 9.61 -21.42 -4.98
C ALA A 85 10.92 -21.65 -5.73
N PHE A 86 11.20 -20.85 -6.75
CA PHE A 86 12.45 -20.86 -7.49
C PHE A 86 13.65 -20.54 -6.59
N VAL A 87 13.57 -19.50 -5.77
CA VAL A 87 14.63 -19.14 -4.80
C VAL A 87 14.81 -20.24 -3.75
N ALA A 88 13.72 -20.84 -3.25
CA ALA A 88 13.77 -21.92 -2.27
C ALA A 88 14.44 -23.19 -2.82
N ARG A 89 14.35 -23.44 -4.13
CA ARG A 89 15.04 -24.55 -4.81
C ARG A 89 16.52 -24.28 -5.08
N ARG A 90 17.03 -23.05 -4.87
CA ARG A 90 18.46 -22.73 -5.11
C ARG A 90 19.33 -23.16 -3.92
N PRO A 91 20.53 -23.72 -4.15
CA PRO A 91 21.45 -24.14 -3.09
C PRO A 91 21.77 -23.02 -2.11
N ALA A 92 21.83 -23.34 -0.81
CA ALA A 92 22.28 -22.44 0.25
C ALA A 92 23.72 -22.00 -0.04
N GLY A 93 23.90 -20.80 -0.60
CA GLY A 93 25.17 -20.32 -1.13
C GLY A 93 25.09 -19.72 -2.53
N SER A 94 23.94 -19.77 -3.22
CA SER A 94 23.76 -19.01 -4.46
C SER A 94 23.81 -17.49 -4.20
N ALA A 95 24.21 -16.71 -5.21
CA ALA A 95 24.27 -15.24 -5.09
C ALA A 95 22.92 -14.62 -4.70
N LEU A 96 21.80 -15.27 -5.05
CA LEU A 96 20.45 -14.87 -4.70
C LEU A 96 20.20 -14.85 -3.18
N HIS A 97 20.62 -15.90 -2.46
CA HIS A 97 20.47 -15.98 -0.99
C HIS A 97 21.40 -15.02 -0.25
N ARG A 98 22.59 -14.76 -0.81
CA ARG A 98 23.55 -13.87 -0.17
C ARG A 98 23.06 -12.41 -0.20
N GLY A 99 22.14 -12.05 -1.10
CA GLY A 99 21.56 -10.71 -1.20
C GLY A 99 22.50 -9.67 -1.82
N TRP A 100 21.95 -8.53 -2.25
CA TRP A 100 22.71 -7.51 -3.00
C TRP A 100 23.90 -6.94 -2.22
N ARG A 101 23.81 -6.84 -0.88
CA ARG A 101 24.90 -6.30 -0.04
C ARG A 101 26.14 -7.19 -0.03
N THR A 102 25.96 -8.51 -0.01
CA THR A 102 27.10 -9.44 -0.09
C THR A 102 27.63 -9.52 -1.51
N ALA A 103 26.77 -9.43 -2.54
CA ALA A 103 27.20 -9.33 -3.92
C ALA A 103 28.14 -8.13 -4.12
N LEU A 104 27.74 -6.94 -3.66
CA LEU A 104 28.59 -5.73 -3.66
C LEU A 104 29.85 -5.87 -2.77
N ARG A 105 29.78 -6.61 -1.66
CA ARG A 105 30.96 -6.88 -0.82
C ARG A 105 31.93 -7.87 -1.46
N SER A 106 31.41 -8.82 -2.22
CA SER A 106 32.16 -9.83 -2.97
C SER A 106 32.65 -9.34 -4.34
N TRP A 107 32.26 -8.14 -4.76
CA TRP A 107 32.71 -7.52 -5.98
C TRP A 107 34.21 -7.19 -5.89
N ALA A 108 35.01 -7.80 -6.78
CA ALA A 108 36.48 -7.74 -6.72
C ALA A 108 37.06 -6.30 -6.80
N PRO A 109 36.55 -5.40 -7.66
CA PRO A 109 36.98 -4.01 -7.68
C PRO A 109 36.70 -3.29 -6.35
N GLY A 110 35.48 -3.46 -5.80
CA GLY A 110 35.10 -2.86 -4.52
C GLY A 110 35.90 -3.37 -3.32
N ARG A 111 36.35 -4.64 -3.34
CA ARG A 111 37.30 -5.16 -2.33
C ARG A 111 38.65 -4.45 -2.40
N ARG A 112 39.21 -4.28 -3.61
CA ARG A 112 40.50 -3.61 -3.79
C ARG A 112 40.45 -2.17 -3.29
N ILE A 113 39.41 -1.42 -3.66
CA ILE A 113 39.22 -0.02 -3.22
C ILE A 113 39.10 0.07 -1.69
N ARG A 114 38.28 -0.78 -1.05
CA ARG A 114 38.15 -0.80 0.43
C ARG A 114 39.44 -1.16 1.12
N ALA A 115 40.20 -2.12 0.58
CA ALA A 115 41.50 -2.49 1.13
C ALA A 115 42.49 -1.33 1.01
N SER A 116 42.51 -0.61 -0.11
CA SER A 116 43.34 0.58 -0.30
C SER A 116 42.93 1.71 0.66
N LEU A 117 41.63 2.00 0.78
CA LEU A 117 41.12 3.01 1.71
C LEU A 117 41.39 2.65 3.19
N ALA A 118 41.29 1.37 3.56
CA ALA A 118 41.64 0.92 4.90
C ALA A 118 43.13 1.11 5.20
N ARG A 119 44.01 0.87 4.22
CA ARG A 119 45.45 1.14 4.34
C ARG A 119 45.75 2.63 4.45
N LEU A 120 45.04 3.47 3.70
CA LEU A 120 45.19 4.94 3.75
C LEU A 120 44.65 5.55 5.06
N ARG A 121 43.56 5.00 5.62
CA ARG A 121 42.96 5.46 6.88
C ARG A 121 43.64 4.89 8.13
N ALA A 122 44.42 3.82 8.02
CA ALA A 122 45.14 3.25 9.15
C ALA A 122 46.35 4.16 9.46
N PRO A 123 46.44 4.76 10.66
CA PRO A 123 47.61 5.54 11.06
C PRO A 123 48.84 4.64 11.09
N LYS A 124 49.96 5.09 10.49
CA LYS A 124 51.25 4.37 10.56
C LYS A 124 51.62 4.18 12.03
N GLY A 125 51.76 2.94 12.49
CA GLY A 125 52.19 2.58 13.86
C GLY A 125 51.12 1.95 14.76
N ARG A 126 49.83 2.01 14.40
CA ARG A 126 48.80 1.17 15.05
C ARG A 126 48.43 0.04 14.10
N PHE A 127 48.98 -1.15 14.34
CA PHE A 127 48.43 -2.36 13.75
C PHE A 127 46.93 -2.38 14.06
N ALA A 128 46.08 -2.51 13.05
CA ALA A 128 44.69 -2.87 13.29
C ALA A 128 44.75 -4.14 14.16
N LYS A 129 44.30 -4.04 15.43
CA LYS A 129 44.22 -5.20 16.32
C LYS A 129 43.69 -6.34 15.47
N ARG A 130 44.43 -7.45 15.35
CA ARG A 130 43.88 -8.66 14.76
C ARG A 130 42.52 -8.84 15.44
N PRO A 131 41.42 -9.08 14.70
CA PRO A 131 40.17 -9.37 15.37
C PRO A 131 40.49 -10.48 16.36
N GLU A 132 40.36 -10.17 17.65
CA GLU A 132 40.52 -11.17 18.71
C GLU A 132 39.70 -12.37 18.23
N PRO A 133 40.25 -13.60 18.29
CA PRO A 133 39.48 -14.77 17.89
C PRO A 133 38.17 -14.67 18.66
N MET A 134 37.09 -14.32 17.96
CA MET A 134 35.79 -14.11 18.58
C MET A 134 35.50 -15.44 19.21
N THR A 135 35.64 -15.50 20.53
CA THR A 135 35.29 -16.67 21.30
C THR A 135 33.86 -16.97 20.92
N THR A 136 33.71 -18.12 20.28
CA THR A 136 32.51 -18.65 19.63
C THR A 136 31.47 -18.99 20.68
N ALA A 137 30.95 -17.97 21.34
CA ALA A 137 29.83 -18.04 22.28
C ALA A 137 28.69 -17.09 21.87
N MET A 138 28.69 -16.58 20.63
CA MET A 138 27.45 -16.06 20.06
C MET A 138 26.66 -17.25 19.50
N PRO A 139 25.47 -17.58 20.05
CA PRO A 139 24.62 -18.60 19.45
C PRO A 139 24.32 -18.18 18.00
N GLN A 140 24.92 -18.90 17.05
CA GLN A 140 24.79 -18.65 15.61
C GLN A 140 23.36 -18.88 15.10
N VAL A 141 22.51 -19.48 15.94
CA VAL A 141 21.11 -19.68 15.65
C VAL A 141 20.33 -18.55 16.31
N TRP A 142 20.08 -17.49 15.53
CA TRP A 142 19.06 -16.51 15.90
C TRP A 142 17.76 -17.27 16.12
N ARG A 143 17.22 -17.25 17.35
CA ARG A 143 15.90 -17.82 17.64
C ARG A 143 14.92 -17.29 16.60
N THR A 144 14.29 -18.21 15.88
CA THR A 144 13.23 -17.88 14.92
C THR A 144 12.13 -17.11 15.64
N SER A 145 11.34 -16.32 14.91
CA SER A 145 10.21 -15.58 15.52
C SER A 145 9.25 -16.48 16.30
N ALA A 146 9.09 -17.74 15.87
CA ALA A 146 8.35 -18.77 16.59
C ALA A 146 8.99 -19.15 17.94
N GLN A 147 10.32 -19.18 18.03
CA GLN A 147 11.08 -19.44 19.26
C GLN A 147 11.26 -18.21 20.17
N ARG A 148 10.86 -17.01 19.70
CA ARG A 148 10.78 -15.77 20.49
C ARG A 148 9.41 -15.53 21.11
N ALA A 149 8.39 -16.31 20.74
CA ALA A 149 7.10 -16.26 21.41
C ALA A 149 7.27 -16.85 22.82
N GLY A 150 7.53 -15.98 23.80
CA GLY A 150 7.48 -16.35 25.21
C GLY A 150 6.06 -16.76 25.64
N THR A 151 5.89 -17.06 26.93
CA THR A 151 4.59 -17.36 27.57
C THR A 151 3.51 -16.29 27.31
N ASP A 152 3.92 -15.08 26.95
CA ASP A 152 3.04 -13.95 26.64
C ASP A 152 2.47 -13.99 25.21
N GLY A 153 2.89 -14.91 24.33
CA GLY A 153 2.45 -14.95 22.93
C GLY A 153 0.92 -15.05 22.76
N ARG A 154 0.25 -15.88 23.56
CA ARG A 154 -1.21 -16.03 23.50
C ARG A 154 -1.94 -14.81 24.08
N ARG A 155 -1.44 -14.26 25.21
CA ARG A 155 -2.03 -13.07 25.85
C ARG A 155 -1.84 -11.81 24.99
N ALA A 156 -0.67 -11.65 24.38
CA ALA A 156 -0.38 -10.59 23.42
C ALA A 156 -1.28 -10.72 22.18
N GLY A 157 -1.53 -11.93 21.69
CA GLY A 157 -2.48 -12.18 20.60
C GLY A 157 -3.91 -11.77 20.96
N VAL A 158 -4.38 -12.14 22.15
CA VAL A 158 -5.72 -11.74 22.65
C VAL A 158 -5.81 -10.23 22.85
N ALA A 159 -4.81 -9.59 23.44
CA ALA A 159 -4.78 -8.15 23.63
C ALA A 159 -4.76 -7.38 22.29
N ALA A 160 -3.99 -7.86 21.30
CA ALA A 160 -3.98 -7.29 19.97
C ALA A 160 -5.35 -7.45 19.28
N ALA A 161 -5.99 -8.61 19.39
CA ALA A 161 -7.33 -8.85 18.85
C ALA A 161 -8.38 -7.94 19.51
N ALA A 162 -8.33 -7.81 20.84
CA ALA A 162 -9.22 -6.91 21.58
C ALA A 162 -9.01 -5.45 21.15
N GLY A 163 -7.75 -5.00 21.01
CA GLY A 163 -7.43 -3.66 20.50
C GLY A 163 -7.98 -3.42 19.09
N VAL A 164 -7.90 -4.40 18.18
CA VAL A 164 -8.48 -4.31 16.83
C VAL A 164 -10.01 -4.20 16.90
N VAL A 165 -10.68 -5.00 17.73
CA VAL A 165 -12.14 -4.93 17.91
C VAL A 165 -12.57 -3.56 18.44
N VAL A 166 -11.86 -3.05 19.45
CA VAL A 166 -12.14 -1.71 20.00
C VAL A 166 -11.92 -0.63 18.94
N ALA A 167 -10.81 -0.67 18.21
CA ALA A 167 -10.52 0.30 17.14
C ALA A 167 -11.58 0.24 16.02
N ALA A 168 -12.02 -0.95 15.62
CA ALA A 168 -13.07 -1.12 14.63
C ALA A 168 -14.43 -0.58 15.12
N GLY A 169 -14.77 -0.83 16.39
CA GLY A 169 -15.99 -0.30 17.01
C GLY A 169 -15.97 1.23 17.10
N LEU A 170 -14.84 1.82 17.51
CA LEU A 170 -14.67 3.27 17.55
C LEU A 170 -14.73 3.88 16.14
N ALA A 171 -14.06 3.28 15.15
CA ALA A 171 -14.12 3.76 13.77
C ALA A 171 -15.56 3.70 13.21
N TRP A 172 -16.27 2.60 13.46
CA TRP A 172 -17.68 2.45 13.08
C TRP A 172 -18.55 3.52 13.75
N TRP A 173 -18.38 3.72 15.05
CA TRP A 173 -19.06 4.76 15.81
C TRP A 173 -18.82 6.16 15.25
N THR A 174 -17.58 6.49 14.91
CA THR A 174 -17.22 7.77 14.27
C THR A 174 -17.92 7.94 12.91
N VAL A 175 -18.02 6.88 12.10
CA VAL A 175 -18.74 6.92 10.81
C VAL A 175 -20.24 7.17 11.03
N VAL A 176 -20.86 6.44 11.96
CA VAL A 176 -22.29 6.57 12.28
C VAL A 176 -22.64 8.00 12.71
N LEU A 177 -21.83 8.58 13.61
CA LEU A 177 -22.04 9.95 14.08
C LEU A 177 -21.72 11.01 13.02
N GLY A 178 -20.74 10.76 12.15
CA GLY A 178 -20.30 11.73 11.15
C GLY A 178 -21.20 11.83 9.92
N PHE A 179 -21.82 10.73 9.49
CA PHE A 179 -22.63 10.68 8.27
C PHE A 179 -24.15 10.87 8.50
N GLY A 180 -24.67 10.63 9.71
CA GLY A 180 -26.09 10.81 10.01
C GLY A 180 -26.96 9.62 9.56
N PRO A 181 -28.12 9.83 8.90
CA PRO A 181 -28.91 8.74 8.33
C PRO A 181 -28.11 7.93 7.31
N VAL A 182 -28.25 6.60 7.33
CA VAL A 182 -27.45 5.68 6.48
C VAL A 182 -27.72 5.83 4.98
N ASP A 183 -28.90 6.34 4.64
CA ASP A 183 -29.40 6.57 3.29
C ASP A 183 -29.26 8.03 2.82
N ALA A 184 -28.68 8.90 3.65
CA ALA A 184 -28.40 10.27 3.26
C ALA A 184 -27.29 10.33 2.21
N LEU A 185 -27.51 11.10 1.14
CA LEU A 185 -26.45 11.43 0.19
C LEU A 185 -25.45 12.38 0.87
N SER A 186 -24.17 11.99 0.90
CA SER A 186 -23.12 12.80 1.49
C SER A 186 -22.83 14.02 0.62
N SER A 187 -23.35 15.19 1.03
CA SER A 187 -23.00 16.48 0.45
C SER A 187 -21.72 17.08 1.04
N THR A 188 -21.18 16.48 2.10
CA THR A 188 -19.95 16.94 2.76
C THR A 188 -18.73 16.49 1.97
N TYR A 189 -17.69 17.34 1.95
CA TYR A 189 -16.45 17.13 1.18
C TYR A 189 -16.72 16.93 -0.32
N ASP A 190 -15.92 16.10 -1.00
CA ASP A 190 -16.05 15.79 -2.41
C ASP A 190 -17.01 14.62 -2.69
N GLY A 191 -18.02 14.40 -1.83
CA GLY A 191 -18.97 13.29 -1.97
C GLY A 191 -19.67 13.26 -3.34
N VAL A 192 -20.17 14.42 -3.79
CA VAL A 192 -20.79 14.59 -5.11
C VAL A 192 -19.85 14.19 -6.26
N PHE A 193 -18.57 14.57 -6.17
CA PHE A 193 -17.57 14.18 -7.16
C PHE A 193 -17.36 12.66 -7.19
N HIS A 194 -17.32 11.99 -6.03
CA HIS A 194 -17.15 10.53 -5.96
C HIS A 194 -18.36 9.77 -6.52
N TYR A 195 -19.58 10.27 -6.33
CA TYR A 195 -20.77 9.68 -6.95
C TYR A 195 -20.74 9.81 -8.48
N ASN A 196 -20.38 10.98 -8.99
CA ASN A 196 -20.20 11.19 -10.43
C ASN A 196 -19.07 10.32 -11.00
N ALA A 197 -17.98 10.12 -10.26
CA ALA A 197 -16.90 9.24 -10.65
C ALA A 197 -17.36 7.77 -10.74
N VAL A 198 -18.15 7.28 -9.78
CA VAL A 198 -18.72 5.92 -9.85
C VAL A 198 -19.66 5.78 -11.05
N ALA A 199 -20.55 6.76 -11.27
CA ALA A 199 -21.43 6.75 -12.42
C ALA A 199 -20.65 6.74 -13.75
N HIS A 200 -19.59 7.54 -13.85
CA HIS A 200 -18.71 7.56 -15.01
C HIS A 200 -18.07 6.19 -15.25
N ILE A 201 -17.46 5.59 -14.21
CA ILE A 201 -16.84 4.25 -14.30
C ILE A 201 -17.85 3.19 -14.74
N LEU A 202 -19.08 3.23 -14.22
CA LEU A 202 -20.13 2.27 -14.59
C LEU A 202 -20.58 2.43 -16.05
N GLN A 203 -20.55 3.65 -16.59
CA GLN A 203 -20.94 3.94 -17.98
C GLN A 203 -19.79 3.64 -18.95
N SER A 204 -18.65 4.33 -18.78
CA SER A 204 -17.49 4.23 -19.68
C SER A 204 -16.68 2.95 -19.48
N GLY A 205 -16.68 2.40 -18.27
CA GLY A 205 -15.76 1.33 -17.89
C GLY A 205 -14.32 1.82 -17.77
N ASP A 206 -14.10 3.12 -17.59
CA ASP A 206 -12.80 3.72 -17.36
C ASP A 206 -12.71 4.28 -15.93
N ALA A 207 -11.75 3.77 -15.16
CA ALA A 207 -11.47 4.21 -13.79
C ALA A 207 -10.13 4.94 -13.65
N SER A 208 -9.50 5.32 -14.77
CA SER A 208 -8.23 6.01 -14.77
C SER A 208 -8.34 7.40 -14.15
N SER A 209 -7.41 7.72 -13.26
CA SER A 209 -7.31 9.06 -12.67
C SER A 209 -6.96 10.15 -13.69
N LEU A 210 -6.54 9.77 -14.91
CA LEU A 210 -6.23 10.69 -16.01
C LEU A 210 -7.51 11.20 -16.71
N THR A 211 -8.58 10.41 -16.70
CA THR A 211 -9.84 10.72 -17.36
C THR A 211 -10.89 11.23 -16.37
N LEU A 212 -10.80 10.83 -15.09
CA LEU A 212 -11.71 11.28 -14.02
C LEU A 212 -11.71 12.80 -13.79
N GLY A 213 -10.63 13.53 -14.08
CA GLY A 213 -10.65 15.00 -13.95
C GLY A 213 -11.48 15.71 -15.01
N SER A 214 -11.90 15.02 -16.08
CA SER A 214 -12.86 15.59 -17.03
C SER A 214 -14.22 15.91 -16.38
N LEU A 215 -14.54 15.25 -15.27
CA LEU A 215 -15.75 15.50 -14.47
C LEU A 215 -15.78 16.91 -13.85
N THR A 216 -14.61 17.53 -13.64
CA THR A 216 -14.49 18.91 -13.16
C THR A 216 -14.04 19.89 -14.25
N ASN A 217 -13.47 19.38 -15.35
CA ASN A 217 -13.04 20.17 -16.50
C ASN A 217 -13.37 19.44 -17.81
N PRO A 218 -14.62 19.53 -18.29
CA PRO A 218 -15.07 18.78 -19.47
C PRO A 218 -14.38 19.23 -20.77
N SER A 219 -13.80 20.44 -20.79
CA SER A 219 -13.00 20.93 -21.91
C SER A 219 -11.62 20.28 -22.05
N SER A 220 -11.17 19.52 -21.05
CA SER A 220 -9.88 18.83 -21.06
C SER A 220 -10.07 17.31 -21.10
N ALA A 221 -9.68 16.68 -22.21
CA ALA A 221 -9.74 15.22 -22.37
C ALA A 221 -8.83 14.46 -21.40
N VAL A 222 -7.77 15.11 -20.89
CA VAL A 222 -6.91 14.60 -19.81
C VAL A 222 -6.85 15.66 -18.72
N ALA A 223 -7.38 15.33 -17.56
CA ALA A 223 -7.29 16.17 -16.37
C ALA A 223 -7.03 15.27 -15.16
N LEU A 224 -5.91 15.52 -14.49
CA LEU A 224 -5.54 14.80 -13.28
C LEU A 224 -6.39 15.32 -12.11
N TYR A 225 -7.22 14.44 -11.54
CA TYR A 225 -7.77 14.70 -10.21
C TYR A 225 -6.70 14.34 -9.14
N PRO A 226 -6.28 15.28 -8.27
CA PRO A 226 -5.21 15.01 -7.32
C PRO A 226 -5.62 13.94 -6.30
N ARG A 227 -5.05 12.74 -6.39
CA ARG A 227 -5.28 11.65 -5.43
C ARG A 227 -4.22 11.64 -4.34
N ALA A 228 -4.15 12.72 -3.57
CA ALA A 228 -3.49 12.86 -2.26
C ALA A 228 -3.47 14.35 -1.92
N GLY A 229 -3.70 14.70 -0.66
CA GLY A 229 -3.77 16.06 -0.16
C GLY A 229 -2.51 16.89 -0.40
N THR A 230 -2.39 17.43 -1.61
CA THR A 230 -1.61 18.63 -1.90
C THR A 230 -2.61 19.71 -2.21
N THR A 231 -2.96 20.42 -1.15
CA THR A 231 -3.63 21.70 -1.12
C THR A 231 -3.14 22.60 -2.26
N SER A 232 -4.01 22.88 -3.23
CA SER A 232 -4.02 24.20 -3.85
C SER A 232 -5.45 24.63 -4.13
N CYS A 233 -5.99 25.38 -3.17
CA CYS A 233 -7.16 26.22 -3.36
C CYS A 233 -6.99 27.07 -4.63
N ARG A 234 -7.72 26.74 -5.70
CA ARG A 234 -7.90 27.62 -6.87
C ARG A 234 -9.36 28.08 -7.05
N TRP A 235 -10.23 27.80 -6.09
CA TRP A 235 -11.64 28.21 -6.20
C TRP A 235 -11.84 29.72 -5.98
N SER A 236 -11.00 30.37 -5.16
CA SER A 236 -11.13 31.80 -4.84
C SER A 236 -10.72 32.77 -5.96
N ARG A 237 -10.09 32.28 -7.05
CA ARG A 237 -9.75 33.12 -8.21
C ARG A 237 -10.85 33.14 -9.28
N CYS A 238 -11.67 32.10 -9.39
CA CYS A 238 -12.79 32.08 -10.34
C CYS A 238 -13.93 33.02 -9.91
N CYS A 239 -14.28 33.09 -8.63
CA CYS A 239 -15.33 34.01 -8.16
C CYS A 239 -14.95 35.49 -8.30
N ARG A 240 -13.65 35.83 -8.30
CA ARG A 240 -13.19 37.22 -8.43
C ARG A 240 -13.21 37.73 -9.87
N ALA A 241 -13.21 36.85 -10.86
CA ALA A 241 -13.31 37.20 -12.28
C ALA A 241 -14.78 37.34 -12.76
N ALA A 242 -15.74 36.76 -12.04
CA ALA A 242 -17.16 36.85 -12.38
C ALA A 242 -17.87 38.10 -11.82
N GLY A 243 -17.27 38.78 -10.84
CA GLY A 243 -17.88 39.92 -10.14
C GLY A 243 -17.56 41.32 -10.71
N SER A 244 -16.82 41.45 -11.81
CA SER A 244 -16.34 42.74 -12.31
C SER A 244 -17.04 43.24 -13.59
N ARG A 245 -18.24 42.75 -13.93
CA ARG A 245 -19.04 43.33 -15.03
C ARG A 245 -20.06 44.31 -14.44
N SER A 246 -19.70 45.60 -14.46
CA SER A 246 -20.65 46.69 -14.27
C SER A 246 -21.68 46.71 -15.41
N PRO A 247 -22.95 47.07 -15.16
CA PRO A 247 -23.95 47.19 -16.21
C PRO A 247 -23.66 48.41 -17.11
N PRO A 248 -23.95 48.35 -18.41
CA PRO A 248 -23.90 49.53 -19.26
C PRO A 248 -25.05 50.49 -18.89
N THR A 249 -24.70 51.77 -18.83
CA THR A 249 -25.60 52.93 -18.66
C THR A 249 -26.60 53.06 -19.78
#